data_AF-N8NP65-F1
#
_entry.id   AF-N8NP65-F1
#
_cell.length_a   1.000
_cell.length_b   1.000
_cell.length_c   1.000
_cell.angle_alpha   90.00
_cell.angle_beta   90.00
_cell.angle_gamma   90.00
#
_symmetry.space_group_name_H-M   'P 1'
#
loop_
_entity.id
_entity.type
_entity.pdbx_description
1 polymer ?
#
loop_
_entity_poly.entity_id
_entity_poly.type
_entity_poly.pdbx_seq_one_letter_code
_entity_poly.pdbx_strand_id
1 'polypeptide(L)'
;MATHIPPLPNLNPKTKNETLALLHGIYAGLIGFSTVLFLYLEYQQSSISMLSLGVVLLLLGLLMFFNIQASIKVKQGNGSGRTLSRIMAILMLLSFPIGTVLGVIALWKSSARQWQN
;
A
#
# COMPACT_ATOMS: atom_id res chain seq x y z
N MET A 1 -48.67 25.70 -24.59
CA MET A 1 -47.23 25.96 -24.42
C MET A 1 -46.72 25.00 -23.35
N ALA A 2 -45.93 24.00 -23.73
CA ALA A 2 -45.35 23.04 -22.79
C ALA A 2 -44.17 23.71 -22.07
N THR A 3 -44.23 23.76 -20.75
CA THR A 3 -43.16 24.28 -19.90
C THR A 3 -41.99 23.30 -19.91
N HIS A 4 -40.91 23.67 -20.59
CA HIS A 4 -39.66 22.92 -20.61
C HIS A 4 -38.95 23.08 -19.27
N ILE A 5 -39.27 22.22 -18.31
CA ILE A 5 -38.61 22.21 -16.99
C ILE A 5 -37.19 21.65 -17.20
N PRO A 6 -36.12 22.39 -16.85
CA PRO A 6 -34.76 21.88 -16.98
C PRO A 6 -34.57 20.66 -16.05
N PRO A 7 -33.81 19.64 -16.48
CA PRO A 7 -33.53 18.49 -15.64
C PRO A 7 -32.81 18.95 -14.36
N LEU A 8 -33.30 18.47 -13.21
CA LEU A 8 -32.66 18.71 -11.91
C LEU A 8 -31.17 18.32 -11.99
N PRO A 9 -30.25 19.13 -11.45
CA PRO A 9 -28.85 18.75 -11.34
C PRO A 9 -28.77 17.41 -10.63
N ASN A 10 -28.02 16.46 -11.18
CA ASN A 10 -27.79 15.17 -10.56
C ASN A 10 -26.97 15.38 -9.27
N LEU A 11 -27.68 15.64 -8.17
CA LEU A 11 -27.16 15.76 -6.81
C LEU A 11 -26.91 14.38 -6.20
N ASN A 12 -26.59 13.37 -6.99
CA ASN A 12 -26.02 12.15 -6.42
C ASN A 12 -24.54 12.44 -6.17
N PRO A 13 -24.11 12.78 -4.94
CA PRO A 13 -22.69 12.88 -4.65
C PRO A 13 -22.14 11.49 -4.94
N LYS A 14 -21.40 11.36 -6.04
CA LYS A 14 -20.66 10.16 -6.38
C LYS A 14 -19.88 9.77 -5.12
N THR A 15 -20.38 8.78 -4.39
CA THR A 15 -20.01 8.55 -2.99
C THR A 15 -18.51 8.30 -2.94
N LYS A 16 -17.75 9.34 -2.58
CA LYS A 16 -16.31 9.27 -2.43
C LYS A 16 -16.07 8.35 -1.24
N ASN A 17 -15.43 7.20 -1.49
CA ASN A 17 -15.08 6.27 -0.42
C ASN A 17 -13.80 6.77 0.26
N GLU A 18 -13.94 7.84 1.05
CA GLU A 18 -12.82 8.54 1.70
C GLU A 18 -12.06 7.64 2.68
N THR A 19 -12.77 6.77 3.41
CA THR A 19 -12.17 5.78 4.31
C THR A 19 -11.23 4.83 3.58
N LEU A 20 -11.64 4.32 2.43
CA LEU A 20 -10.86 3.35 1.65
C LEU A 20 -9.63 4.01 1.01
N ALA A 21 -9.78 5.26 0.57
CA ALA A 21 -8.65 6.04 0.09
C ALA A 21 -7.64 6.37 1.20
N LEU A 22 -8.12 6.64 2.41
CA LEU A 22 -7.28 6.87 3.59
C LEU A 22 -6.51 5.61 3.99
N LEU A 23 -7.14 4.43 3.96
CA LEU A 23 -6.47 3.15 4.19
C LEU A 23 -5.32 2.89 3.22
N HIS A 24 -5.54 3.08 1.91
CA HIS A 24 -4.47 2.96 0.91
C HIS A 24 -3.35 3.99 1.11
N GLY A 25 -3.69 5.21 1.55
CA GLY A 25 -2.70 6.24 1.89
C GLY A 25 -1.84 5.85 3.09
N ILE A 26 -2.44 5.39 4.19
CA ILE A 26 -1.72 4.91 5.38
C ILE A 26 -0.79 3.75 5.01
N TYR A 27 -1.31 2.79 4.24
CA TYR A 27 -0.52 1.63 3.84
C TYR A 27 0.67 1.98 2.94
N ALA A 28 0.49 2.90 1.99
CA ALA A 28 1.59 3.44 1.20
C ALA A 28 2.64 4.15 2.09
N GLY A 29 2.18 4.90 3.10
CA GLY A 29 3.06 5.51 4.10
C GLY A 29 3.88 4.49 4.90
N LEU A 30 3.24 3.41 5.34
CA LEU A 30 3.92 2.30 6.04
C LEU A 30 4.97 1.62 5.15
N ILE A 31 4.65 1.33 3.89
CA ILE A 31 5.63 0.80 2.93
C ILE A 31 6.83 1.76 2.79
N GLY A 32 6.57 3.07 2.71
CA GLY A 32 7.62 4.08 2.62
C GLY A 32 8.53 4.08 3.85
N PHE A 33 7.95 4.07 5.04
CA PHE A 33 8.69 4.00 6.30
C PHE A 33 9.52 2.71 6.39
N SER A 34 8.93 1.55 6.08
CA SER A 34 9.65 0.26 6.06
C SER A 34 10.79 0.25 5.05
N THR A 35 10.63 0.89 3.90
CA THR A 35 11.69 1.00 2.87
C THR A 35 12.88 1.80 3.40
N VAL A 36 12.62 2.93 4.07
CA VAL A 36 13.67 3.76 4.67
C VAL A 36 14.41 2.98 5.78
N LEU A 37 13.67 2.27 6.64
CA LEU A 37 14.26 1.46 7.70
C LEU A 37 15.13 0.32 7.14
N PHE A 38 14.64 -0.36 6.10
CA PHE A 38 15.40 -1.41 5.41
C PHE A 38 16.70 -0.86 4.80
N LEU A 39 16.64 0.28 4.12
CA LEU A 39 17.84 0.93 3.58
C LEU A 39 18.82 1.36 4.67
N TYR A 40 18.32 1.84 5.81
CA TYR A 40 19.16 2.22 6.94
C TYR A 40 19.90 1.02 7.55
N LEU A 41 19.21 -0.12 7.72
CA LEU A 41 19.81 -1.36 8.22
C LEU A 41 20.82 -1.93 7.22
N GLU A 42 20.47 -1.94 5.93
CA GLU A 42 21.37 -2.43 4.89
C GLU A 42 22.60 -1.53 4.71
N TYR A 43 22.46 -0.21 4.89
CA TYR A 43 23.61 0.69 4.91
C TYR A 43 24.61 0.35 6.04
N GLN A 44 24.12 -0.08 7.21
CA GLN A 44 24.99 -0.49 8.31
C GLN A 44 25.65 -1.86 8.12
N GLN A 45 24.93 -2.84 7.57
CA GLN A 45 25.42 -4.21 7.46
C GLN A 45 26.09 -4.53 6.10
N SER A 46 25.81 -3.76 5.04
CA SER A 46 26.32 -3.93 3.66
C SER A 46 26.40 -5.40 3.24
N SER A 47 25.31 -6.13 3.48
CA SER A 47 25.27 -7.59 3.45
C SER A 47 24.62 -8.15 2.19
N ILE A 48 23.78 -7.37 1.52
CA ILE A 48 22.96 -7.75 0.38
C ILE A 48 23.64 -7.32 -0.92
N SER A 49 23.61 -8.19 -1.93
CA SER A 49 24.13 -7.86 -3.25
C SER A 49 23.30 -6.74 -3.92
N MET A 50 23.97 -5.86 -4.66
CA MET A 50 23.34 -4.68 -5.29
C MET A 50 22.17 -5.03 -6.21
N LEU A 51 22.25 -6.17 -6.91
CA LEU A 51 21.14 -6.72 -7.72
C LEU A 51 19.92 -7.05 -6.85
N SER A 52 20.13 -7.76 -5.75
CA SER A 52 19.05 -8.18 -4.85
C SER A 52 18.40 -6.98 -4.17
N LEU A 53 19.20 -6.01 -3.74
CA LEU A 53 18.72 -4.74 -3.20
C LEU A 53 17.85 -4.02 -4.24
N GLY A 54 18.30 -3.93 -5.49
CA GLY A 54 17.55 -3.31 -6.58
C GLY A 54 16.19 -3.97 -6.82
N VAL A 55 16.13 -5.31 -6.81
CA VAL A 55 14.88 -6.07 -6.97
C VAL A 55 13.91 -5.80 -5.82
N VAL A 56 14.39 -5.80 -4.57
CA VAL A 56 13.55 -5.52 -3.39
C VAL A 56 12.97 -4.11 -3.46
N LEU A 57 13.80 -3.10 -3.78
CA LEU A 57 13.36 -1.72 -3.90
C LEU A 57 12.33 -1.54 -5.03
N LEU A 58 12.52 -2.21 -6.17
CA LEU A 58 11.58 -2.18 -7.28
C LEU A 58 10.21 -2.76 -6.87
N LEU A 59 10.22 -3.88 -6.14
CA LEU A 59 8.99 -4.55 -5.70
C LEU A 59 8.23 -3.71 -4.67
N LEU A 60 8.93 -3.12 -3.70
CA LEU A 60 8.35 -2.16 -2.74
C LEU A 60 7.81 -0.91 -3.44
N GLY A 61 8.55 -0.37 -4.41
CA GLY A 61 8.13 0.80 -5.20
C GLY A 61 6.86 0.54 -6.01
N LEU A 62 6.77 -0.61 -6.68
CA LEU A 62 5.55 -1.02 -7.41
C LEU A 62 4.36 -1.15 -6.46
N LEU A 63 4.56 -1.77 -5.29
CA LEU A 63 3.50 -1.93 -4.30
C LEU A 63 3.01 -0.58 -3.75
N MET A 64 3.93 0.35 -3.48
CA MET A 64 3.59 1.72 -3.09
C MET A 64 2.81 2.43 -4.20
N PHE A 65 3.28 2.36 -5.45
CA PHE A 65 2.63 2.97 -6.60
C PHE A 65 1.20 2.48 -6.78
N PHE A 66 0.96 1.17 -6.71
CA PHE A 66 -0.39 0.62 -6.83
C PHE A 66 -1.31 1.05 -5.69
N ASN A 67 -0.80 1.23 -4.47
CA ASN A 67 -1.57 1.75 -3.35
C ASN A 67 -1.96 3.22 -3.53
N ILE A 68 -1.04 4.05 -4.02
CA ILE A 68 -1.32 5.45 -4.35
C ILE A 68 -2.38 5.53 -5.47
N GLN A 69 -2.22 4.73 -6.52
CA GLN A 69 -3.17 4.68 -7.65
C GLN A 69 -4.55 4.19 -7.20
N ALA A 70 -4.62 3.19 -6.32
CA ALA A 70 -5.88 2.74 -5.73
C ALA A 70 -6.54 3.86 -4.90
N SER A 71 -5.78 4.58 -4.07
CA SER A 71 -6.29 5.71 -3.29
C SER A 71 -6.90 6.80 -4.19
N ILE A 72 -6.21 7.18 -5.26
CA ILE A 72 -6.66 8.21 -6.21
C ILE A 72 -7.92 7.74 -6.95
N LYS A 73 -7.92 6.51 -7.50
CA LYS A 73 -9.05 5.99 -8.29
C LYS A 73 -10.31 5.78 -7.44
N VAL A 74 -10.15 5.41 -6.17
CA VAL A 74 -11.24 5.30 -5.19
C VAL A 74 -11.80 6.69 -4.83
N LYS A 75 -10.94 7.70 -4.65
CA LYS A 75 -11.37 9.11 -4.46
C LYS A 75 -12.13 9.69 -5.66
N GLN A 76 -11.88 9.18 -6.87
CA GLN A 76 -12.55 9.63 -8.08
C GLN A 76 -13.87 8.86 -8.36
N GLY A 77 -14.22 7.88 -7.52
CA GLY A 77 -15.42 7.06 -7.69
C GLY A 77 -15.44 6.24 -9.00
N ASN A 78 -14.29 5.95 -9.58
CA ASN A 78 -14.21 5.20 -10.83
C ASN A 78 -14.50 3.71 -10.54
N GLY A 79 -15.40 3.07 -11.32
CA GLY A 79 -15.73 1.65 -11.16
C GLY A 79 -14.51 0.73 -11.25
N SER A 80 -13.52 1.09 -12.07
CA SER A 80 -12.21 0.40 -12.15
C SER A 80 -11.41 0.52 -10.83
N GLY A 81 -11.56 1.63 -10.11
CA GLY A 81 -10.95 1.84 -8.79
C GLY A 81 -11.48 0.89 -7.72
N ARG A 82 -12.73 0.42 -7.84
CA ARG A 82 -13.34 -0.53 -6.90
C ARG A 82 -12.72 -1.92 -7.03
N THR A 83 -12.45 -2.39 -8.24
CA THR A 83 -11.78 -3.67 -8.48
C THR A 83 -10.31 -3.61 -8.07
N LEU A 84 -9.59 -2.55 -8.45
CA LEU A 84 -8.19 -2.36 -8.06
C LEU A 84 -8.04 -2.28 -6.54
N SER A 85 -8.93 -1.56 -5.85
CA SER A 85 -8.90 -1.47 -4.40
C SER A 85 -9.18 -2.80 -3.70
N ARG A 86 -10.10 -3.64 -4.22
CA ARG A 86 -10.33 -4.99 -3.69
C ARG A 86 -9.10 -5.87 -3.81
N ILE A 87 -8.43 -5.87 -4.97
CA ILE A 87 -7.19 -6.63 -5.17
C ILE A 87 -6.12 -6.16 -4.18
N MET A 88 -5.95 -4.84 -4.04
CA MET A 88 -4.99 -4.27 -3.11
C MET A 88 -5.36 -4.57 -1.65
N ALA A 89 -6.64 -4.60 -1.27
CA ALA A 89 -7.08 -4.98 0.07
C ALA A 89 -6.78 -6.46 0.39
N ILE A 90 -6.89 -7.36 -0.59
CA ILE A 90 -6.48 -8.77 -0.42
C ILE A 90 -4.97 -8.86 -0.24
N LEU A 91 -4.20 -8.13 -1.04
CA LEU A 91 -2.74 -8.08 -0.89
C LEU A 91 -2.35 -7.52 0.49
N MET A 92 -3.02 -6.46 0.95
CA MET A 92 -2.85 -5.91 2.30
C MET A 92 -3.16 -6.94 3.39
N LEU A 93 -4.24 -7.71 3.27
CA LEU A 93 -4.58 -8.75 4.25
C LEU A 93 -3.48 -9.81 4.40
N LEU A 94 -2.81 -10.16 3.30
CA LEU A 94 -1.68 -11.11 3.32
C LEU A 94 -0.42 -10.51 3.93
N SER A 95 -0.25 -9.19 3.85
CA SER A 95 0.97 -8.51 4.31
C SER A 95 0.85 -7.93 5.72
N PHE A 96 -0.32 -7.42 6.12
CA PHE A 96 -0.63 -6.97 7.47
C PHE A 96 -1.94 -7.62 7.95
N PRO A 97 -2.00 -8.26 9.13
CA PRO A 97 -0.97 -8.31 10.19
C PRO A 97 -0.01 -9.50 10.09
N ILE A 98 -0.26 -10.46 9.18
CA ILE A 98 0.49 -11.73 9.09
C ILE A 98 1.98 -11.48 8.83
N GLY A 99 2.30 -10.63 7.85
CA GLY A 99 3.68 -10.27 7.53
C GLY A 99 4.38 -9.52 8.67
N THR A 100 3.66 -8.74 9.49
CA THR A 100 4.23 -8.08 10.67
C THR A 100 4.64 -9.10 11.73
N VAL A 101 3.78 -10.08 12.04
CA VAL A 101 4.11 -11.13 13.00
C VAL A 101 5.30 -11.96 12.52
N LEU A 102 5.28 -12.39 11.25
CA LEU A 102 6.40 -13.12 10.66
C LEU A 102 7.69 -12.30 10.64
N GLY A 103 7.61 -11.00 10.34
CA GLY A 103 8.75 -10.08 10.36
C GLY A 103 9.34 -9.91 11.76
N VAL A 104 8.51 -9.75 12.79
CA VAL A 104 8.97 -9.68 14.19
C VAL A 104 9.66 -10.98 14.61
N ILE A 105 9.09 -12.13 14.25
CA ILE A 105 9.72 -13.44 14.53
C ILE A 105 11.06 -13.57 13.78
N ALA A 106 11.11 -13.15 12.52
CA ALA A 106 12.34 -13.18 11.72
C ALA A 106 13.42 -12.28 12.31
N LEU A 107 13.07 -11.05 12.72
CA LEU A 107 13.99 -10.11 13.39
C LEU A 107 14.46 -10.63 14.75
N TRP A 108 13.59 -11.30 15.50
CA TRP A 108 13.96 -11.94 16.75
C TRP A 108 14.95 -13.09 16.49
N LYS A 109 14.65 -13.97 15.53
CA LYS A 109 15.53 -15.08 15.15
C LYS A 109 16.86 -14.65 14.51
N SER A 110 16.87 -13.55 13.76
CA SER A 110 18.08 -13.00 13.15
C SER A 110 18.92 -12.15 14.11
N SER A 111 18.42 -11.90 15.33
CA SER A 111 19.21 -11.24 16.36
C SER A 111 20.36 -12.14 16.81
N ALA A 112 21.52 -11.54 17.11
CA ALA A 112 22.78 -12.23 17.45
C ALA A 112 22.66 -13.32 18.53
N ARG A 113 21.60 -13.28 19.34
CA ARG A 113 21.31 -14.25 20.41
C ARG A 113 20.95 -15.66 19.91
N GLN A 114 20.54 -15.84 18.66
CA GLN A 114 20.19 -17.16 18.08
C GLN A 114 21.01 -17.53 16.83
N TRP A 115 21.74 -16.59 16.24
CA TRP A 115 22.46 -16.84 14.99
C TRP A 115 23.79 -17.61 15.19
N GLN A 116 24.36 -17.58 16.39
CA GLN A 116 25.65 -18.20 16.71
C GLN A 116 25.55 -19.49 17.57
N ASN A 117 24.35 -20.02 17.81
CA ASN A 117 24.15 -21.29 18.52
C ASN A 117 23.82 -22.43 17.56
#